data_AF-A0A838RP35-F1
#
_entry.id   AF-A0A838RP35-F1
#
_cell.length_a   1.000
_cell.length_b   1.000
_cell.length_c   1.000
_cell.angle_alpha   90.00
_cell.angle_beta   90.00
_cell.angle_gamma   90.00
#
_symmetry.space_group_name_H-M   'P 1'
#
loop_
_entity.id
_entity.type
_entity.pdbx_description
1 polymer ?
#
loop_
_entity_poly.entity_id
_entity_poly.type
_entity_poly.pdbx_seq_one_letter_code
_entity_poly.pdbx_strand_id
1 'polypeptide(L)'
;MDPTIADALEKGIRAARRGHKEPAQKLLVTVVKAEPENEEAWLWLSRVVDDPTRRAECLRRVIQLNPDNRWAADELVALRGDDSGNGAAAPGHAEPTWQPPTTPEVGLTQLLCPQCGATPELRGGGGIKTLVCTSCGSVIDLTREEAAVVGQVDQTFKPAVAIEPGMEGEFDGEMHQVLGWICFMGEDDGERWTWDEWLLLSSSGKYRWLSYDREEGFALQEKILPTAPFDPYYVSHLPVPGGFAKVTEKAPATIIALSGELTWRAEVDDKIYYVEARLGDKCYSVERTKDEIELLEGRFLKAGEMKRAFSIKEVAALAGQAEDKERAKGLYRMAAYVCVICVLLSGTGALVSYLTGQQVVKQEFLVVPRSVITYPLEIKNPGVVHEISIDTNLTVGNWAVVEMTLIDDEDQEYGLFEAEFWDEEGRDSDGYW
;
A
#
# COMPACT_ATOMS: atom_id res chain seq x y z
N MET A 1 10.43 42.42 5.22
CA MET A 1 10.79 41.28 6.07
C MET A 1 12.24 41.46 6.50
N ASP A 2 12.52 41.50 7.80
CA ASP A 2 13.89 41.43 8.32
C ASP A 2 14.48 40.05 7.92
N PRO A 3 15.67 39.99 7.29
CA PRO A 3 16.26 38.72 6.83
C PRO A 3 16.43 37.69 7.95
N THR A 4 16.54 38.11 9.21
CA THR A 4 16.60 37.20 10.36
C THR A 4 15.24 36.58 10.72
N ILE A 5 14.14 37.29 10.48
CA ILE A 5 12.77 36.79 10.72
C ILE A 5 12.30 35.88 9.59
N ALA A 6 12.68 36.18 8.34
CA ALA A 6 12.43 35.31 7.19
C ALA A 6 13.07 33.92 7.38
N ASP A 7 14.34 33.90 7.82
CA ASP A 7 15.07 32.67 8.12
C ASP A 7 14.44 31.89 9.30
N ALA A 8 13.95 32.60 10.33
CA ALA A 8 13.22 31.98 11.43
C ALA A 8 11.90 31.33 10.98
N LEU A 9 11.17 31.97 10.06
CA LEU A 9 9.93 31.42 9.48
C LEU A 9 10.22 30.14 8.69
N GLU A 10 11.19 30.17 7.79
CA GLU A 10 11.54 28.99 6.98
C GLU A 10 12.00 27.81 7.86
N LYS A 11 12.86 28.07 8.85
CA LYS A 11 13.32 27.06 9.81
C LYS A 11 12.16 26.51 10.66
N GLY A 12 11.24 27.38 11.08
CA GLY A 12 10.05 27.01 11.85
C GLY A 12 9.12 26.07 11.05
N ILE A 13 8.83 26.42 9.81
CA ILE A 13 8.01 25.60 8.89
C ILE A 13 8.68 24.25 8.63
N ARG A 14 9.99 24.24 8.36
CA ARG A 14 10.75 23.00 8.13
C ARG A 14 10.74 22.08 9.35
N ALA A 15 10.89 22.63 10.55
CA ALA A 15 10.82 21.87 11.79
C ALA A 15 9.40 21.31 12.02
N ALA A 16 8.36 22.09 11.75
CA ALA A 16 6.96 21.66 11.87
C ALA A 16 6.65 20.49 10.93
N ARG A 17 7.07 20.57 9.66
CA ARG A 17 6.90 19.49 8.66
C ARG A 17 7.58 18.17 9.05
N ARG A 18 8.64 18.24 9.86
CA ARG A 18 9.38 17.07 10.36
C ARG A 18 8.85 16.54 11.70
N GLY A 19 7.78 17.12 12.23
CA GLY A 19 7.19 16.73 13.52
C GLY A 19 7.95 17.26 14.75
N HIS A 20 8.95 18.13 14.56
CA HIS A 20 9.70 18.74 15.67
C HIS A 20 8.91 19.94 16.23
N LYS A 21 7.85 19.66 16.99
CA LYS A 21 6.89 20.65 17.50
C LYS A 21 7.53 21.74 18.37
N GLU A 22 8.33 21.37 19.38
CA GLU A 22 8.89 22.34 20.34
C GLU A 22 9.89 23.33 19.70
N PRO A 23 10.84 22.90 18.84
CA PRO A 23 11.69 23.85 18.09
C PRO A 23 10.90 24.71 17.10
N ALA A 24 9.91 24.12 16.41
CA ALA A 24 9.07 24.85 15.46
C ALA A 24 8.26 25.95 16.17
N GLN A 25 7.68 25.65 17.33
CA GLN A 25 6.90 26.60 18.12
C GLN A 25 7.78 27.79 18.57
N LYS A 26 9.00 27.55 19.06
CA LYS A 26 9.92 28.64 19.47
C LYS A 26 10.22 29.60 18.32
N LEU A 27 10.50 29.07 17.14
CA LEU A 27 10.79 29.85 15.93
C LEU A 27 9.57 30.63 15.44
N LEU A 28 8.42 29.96 15.33
CA LEU A 28 7.18 30.58 14.85
C LEU A 28 6.63 31.63 15.82
N VAL A 29 6.78 31.44 17.13
CA VAL A 29 6.47 32.48 18.14
C VAL A 29 7.34 33.73 17.97
N THR A 30 8.61 33.57 17.58
CA THR A 30 9.50 34.70 17.31
C THR A 30 9.01 35.49 16.10
N VAL A 31 8.57 34.77 15.05
CA VAL A 31 8.05 35.39 13.83
C VAL A 31 6.76 36.15 14.09
N VAL A 32 5.76 35.55 14.76
CA VAL A 32 4.47 36.25 15.01
C VAL A 32 4.58 37.42 15.99
N LYS A 33 5.62 37.45 16.83
CA LYS A 33 5.92 38.60 17.70
C LYS A 33 6.53 39.77 16.90
N ALA A 34 7.37 39.47 15.92
CA ALA A 34 7.98 40.48 15.06
C ALA A 34 7.01 40.96 13.96
N GLU A 35 6.21 40.04 13.41
CA GLU A 35 5.26 40.28 12.33
C GLU A 35 3.87 39.71 12.69
N PRO A 36 3.05 40.43 13.49
CA PRO A 36 1.74 39.96 13.95
C PRO A 36 0.67 39.80 12.85
N GLU A 37 0.97 40.26 11.63
CA GLU A 37 0.11 40.16 10.44
C GLU A 37 0.53 39.03 9.48
N ASN A 38 1.54 38.25 9.85
CA ASN A 38 2.02 37.13 9.03
C ASN A 38 1.08 35.92 9.16
N GLU A 39 0.12 35.80 8.24
CA GLU A 39 -0.87 34.71 8.21
C GLU A 39 -0.22 33.33 8.24
N GLU A 40 0.82 33.12 7.43
CA GLU A 40 1.51 31.84 7.31
C GLU A 40 2.15 31.42 8.65
N ALA A 41 2.80 32.35 9.36
CA ALA A 41 3.38 32.07 10.66
C ALA A 41 2.33 31.68 11.71
N TRP A 42 1.17 32.35 11.72
CA TRP A 42 0.05 32.01 12.61
C TRP A 42 -0.56 30.64 12.28
N LEU A 43 -0.68 30.32 10.99
CA LEU A 43 -1.20 29.03 10.51
C LEU A 43 -0.27 27.88 10.85
N TRP A 44 1.04 28.04 10.70
CA TRP A 44 2.00 27.01 11.11
C TRP A 44 2.11 26.90 12.62
N LEU A 45 1.97 28.02 13.35
CA LEU A 45 1.98 28.00 14.82
C LEU A 45 0.80 27.20 15.38
N SER A 46 -0.40 27.31 14.80
CA SER A 46 -1.57 26.54 15.24
C SER A 46 -1.38 25.02 15.13
N ARG A 47 -0.51 24.55 14.22
CA ARG A 47 -0.25 23.11 14.01
C ARG A 47 0.74 22.51 15.01
N VAL A 48 1.53 23.34 15.67
CA VAL A 48 2.61 22.88 16.58
C VAL A 48 2.33 23.20 18.05
N VAL A 49 1.32 24.00 18.34
CA VAL A 49 0.85 24.28 19.70
C VAL A 49 -0.10 23.18 20.16
N ASP A 50 0.28 22.48 21.23
CA ASP A 50 -0.52 21.37 21.78
C ASP A 50 -1.70 21.84 22.66
N ASP A 51 -1.63 23.05 23.23
CA ASP A 51 -2.70 23.61 24.06
C ASP A 51 -3.91 24.03 23.18
N PRO A 52 -5.11 23.44 23.36
CA PRO A 52 -6.28 23.71 22.52
C PRO A 52 -6.72 25.17 22.53
N THR A 53 -6.59 25.84 23.69
CA THR A 53 -6.97 27.25 23.84
C THR A 53 -6.07 28.15 22.99
N ARG A 54 -4.75 27.99 23.10
CA ARG A 54 -3.77 28.72 22.30
C ARG A 54 -3.83 28.37 20.81
N ARG A 55 -4.15 27.12 20.47
CA ARG A 55 -4.38 26.70 19.09
C ARG A 55 -5.58 27.43 18.49
N ALA A 56 -6.69 27.53 19.23
CA ALA A 56 -7.87 28.29 18.83
C ALA A 56 -7.57 29.79 18.66
N GLU A 57 -6.74 30.38 19.53
CA GLU A 57 -6.27 31.76 19.36
C GLU A 57 -5.49 31.98 18.07
N CYS A 58 -4.56 31.08 17.74
CA CYS A 58 -3.79 31.14 16.50
C CYS A 58 -4.71 31.07 15.27
N LEU A 59 -5.69 30.15 15.27
CA LEU A 59 -6.66 30.00 14.18
C LEU A 59 -7.58 31.22 14.02
N ARG A 60 -8.07 31.80 15.12
CA ARG A 60 -8.83 33.07 15.06
C ARG A 60 -7.99 34.19 14.44
N ARG A 61 -6.69 34.22 14.73
CA ARG A 61 -5.80 35.23 14.15
C ARG A 61 -5.59 35.04 12.66
N VAL A 62 -5.49 33.79 12.18
CA VAL A 62 -5.46 33.47 10.75
C VAL A 62 -6.73 33.96 10.06
N ILE A 63 -7.91 33.66 10.61
CA ILE A 63 -9.21 34.08 10.03
C ILE A 63 -9.35 35.61 10.01
N GLN A 64 -8.84 36.31 11.04
CA GLN A 64 -8.84 37.78 11.05
C GLN A 64 -7.97 38.39 9.93
N LEU A 65 -6.86 37.73 9.59
CA LEU A 65 -5.95 38.18 8.54
C LEU A 65 -6.46 37.77 7.14
N ASN A 66 -7.08 36.59 7.04
CA ASN A 66 -7.63 36.04 5.81
C ASN A 66 -8.97 35.32 6.10
N PRO A 67 -10.10 36.03 5.93
CA PRO A 67 -11.44 35.48 6.15
C PRO A 67 -11.81 34.31 5.22
N ASP A 68 -11.16 34.19 4.06
CA ASP A 68 -11.43 33.14 3.07
C ASP A 68 -10.67 31.84 3.37
N ASN A 69 -9.85 31.81 4.43
CA ASN A 69 -9.13 30.62 4.87
C ASN A 69 -10.09 29.60 5.53
N ARG A 70 -10.79 28.85 4.68
CA ARG A 70 -11.79 27.84 5.09
C ARG A 70 -11.20 26.78 6.02
N TRP A 71 -9.94 26.39 5.80
CA TRP A 71 -9.24 25.43 6.68
C TRP A 71 -9.17 25.93 8.13
N ALA A 72 -8.78 27.18 8.35
CA ALA A 72 -8.69 27.73 9.70
C ALA A 72 -10.07 27.87 10.37
N ALA A 73 -11.11 28.16 9.58
CA ALA A 73 -12.49 28.23 10.05
C ALA A 73 -13.02 26.86 10.50
N ASP A 74 -12.83 25.83 9.68
CA ASP A 74 -13.28 24.46 9.97
C ASP A 74 -12.55 23.88 11.20
N GLU A 75 -11.24 24.10 11.29
CA GLU A 75 -10.42 23.66 12.42
C GLU A 75 -10.82 24.35 13.75
N LEU A 76 -11.20 25.63 13.68
CA LEU A 76 -11.68 26.37 14.85
C LEU A 76 -13.06 25.89 15.32
N VAL A 77 -13.92 25.45 14.41
CA VAL A 77 -15.21 24.83 14.74
C VAL A 77 -14.98 23.47 15.41
N ALA A 78 -14.06 22.65 14.89
CA ALA A 78 -13.71 21.35 15.47
C ALA A 78 -13.23 21.50 16.93
N LEU A 79 -12.37 22.48 17.23
CA LEU A 79 -11.87 22.72 18.59
C LEU A 79 -12.94 23.20 19.59
N ARG A 80 -14.07 23.75 19.13
CA ARG A 80 -15.21 24.13 19.99
C ARG A 80 -16.11 22.94 20.34
N GLY A 81 -16.01 21.85 19.58
CA GLY A 81 -16.78 20.62 19.81
C GLY A 81 -16.32 19.80 21.02
N ASP A 82 -15.10 20.07 21.52
CA ASP A 82 -14.49 19.32 22.63
C ASP A 82 -14.77 19.91 24.03
N ASP A 83 -15.42 21.08 24.14
CA ASP A 83 -15.71 21.73 25.44
C ASP A 83 -16.96 21.18 26.17
N SER A 84 -17.68 20.21 25.60
CA SER A 84 -18.83 19.55 26.24
C SER A 84 -18.48 18.17 26.78
N GLY A 85 -17.64 18.15 27.82
CA GLY A 85 -17.54 16.99 28.71
C GLY A 85 -18.76 16.91 29.63
N ASN A 86 -19.63 15.92 29.43
CA ASN A 86 -20.34 15.28 30.54
C ASN A 86 -20.70 13.84 30.20
N GLY A 87 -20.26 12.90 31.04
CA GLY A 87 -20.51 11.47 30.86
C GLY A 87 -21.94 11.06 31.22
N ALA A 88 -22.48 10.10 30.50
CA ALA A 88 -23.47 9.14 30.99
C ALA A 88 -23.57 7.94 30.04
N ALA A 89 -23.40 6.75 30.63
CA ALA A 89 -23.86 5.41 30.26
C ALA A 89 -24.32 5.12 28.82
N ALA A 90 -23.72 4.07 28.25
CA ALA A 90 -24.19 3.37 27.06
C ALA A 90 -25.64 2.88 27.20
N PRO A 91 -26.42 2.94 26.11
CA PRO A 91 -27.44 1.94 25.83
C PRO A 91 -27.17 1.20 24.51
N GLY A 92 -27.27 -0.12 24.60
CA GLY A 92 -27.81 -1.05 23.60
C GLY A 92 -27.40 -0.90 22.14
N HIS A 93 -26.78 -1.96 21.61
CA HIS A 93 -26.64 -2.24 20.18
C HIS A 93 -27.99 -2.13 19.44
N ALA A 94 -28.29 -0.95 18.91
CA ALA A 94 -29.14 -0.81 17.74
C ALA A 94 -28.23 -1.01 16.52
N GLU A 95 -28.64 -1.86 15.59
CA GLU A 95 -27.98 -1.94 14.29
C GLU A 95 -27.95 -0.53 13.68
N PRO A 96 -26.78 -0.05 13.19
CA PRO A 96 -26.67 1.29 12.63
C PRO A 96 -27.54 1.37 11.38
N THR A 97 -28.69 2.03 11.49
CA THR A 97 -29.54 2.35 10.35
C THR A 97 -29.09 3.67 9.75
N TRP A 98 -29.09 3.77 8.43
CA TRP A 98 -28.79 5.03 7.75
C TRP A 98 -29.80 6.10 8.19
N GLN A 99 -29.26 7.25 8.60
CA GLN A 99 -30.02 8.48 8.80
C GLN A 99 -29.43 9.50 7.83
N PRO A 100 -30.26 10.15 6.99
CA PRO A 100 -29.77 11.18 6.09
C PRO A 100 -29.11 12.30 6.92
N PRO A 101 -27.99 12.87 6.46
CA PRO A 101 -27.42 14.06 7.08
C PRO A 101 -28.49 15.16 7.13
N THR A 102 -28.60 15.84 8.27
CA THR A 102 -29.55 16.93 8.50
C THR A 102 -29.21 18.14 7.62
N THR A 103 -29.65 18.08 6.37
CA THR A 103 -29.59 19.19 5.43
C THR A 103 -30.77 20.12 5.75
N PRO A 104 -30.61 21.45 5.80
CA PRO A 104 -31.75 22.34 5.92
C PRO A 104 -32.73 22.06 4.78
N GLU A 105 -34.01 21.82 5.10
CA GLU A 105 -35.09 21.63 4.14
C GLU A 105 -35.13 22.83 3.18
N VAL A 106 -34.52 22.67 2.00
CA VAL A 106 -34.74 23.58 0.88
C VAL A 106 -36.09 23.18 0.29
N GLY A 107 -37.07 24.09 0.34
CA GLY A 107 -38.40 23.87 -0.20
C GLY A 107 -38.35 23.37 -1.65
N LEU A 108 -38.74 22.12 -1.86
CA LEU A 108 -38.64 21.44 -3.16
C LEU A 108 -39.68 21.97 -4.14
N THR A 109 -39.20 22.62 -5.20
CA THR A 109 -39.82 22.44 -6.51
C THR A 109 -39.65 20.96 -6.86
N GLN A 110 -40.72 20.17 -6.93
CA GLN A 110 -40.61 18.75 -7.30
C GLN A 110 -39.92 18.64 -8.66
N LEU A 111 -38.78 17.94 -8.71
CA LEU A 111 -38.06 17.68 -9.94
C LEU A 111 -38.92 16.74 -10.82
N LEU A 112 -39.21 17.17 -12.05
CA LEU A 112 -39.89 16.36 -13.05
C LEU A 112 -38.89 15.97 -14.14
N CYS A 113 -38.87 14.69 -14.51
CA CYS A 113 -38.12 14.21 -15.66
C CYS A 113 -38.68 14.86 -16.94
N PRO A 114 -37.89 15.64 -17.70
CA PRO A 114 -38.39 16.34 -18.88
C PRO A 114 -38.83 15.41 -20.01
N GLN A 115 -38.35 14.15 -20.02
CA GLN A 115 -38.68 13.17 -21.06
C GLN A 115 -40.00 12.43 -20.81
N CYS A 116 -40.20 11.91 -19.59
CA CYS A 116 -41.33 11.01 -19.30
C CYS A 116 -42.27 11.51 -18.19
N GLY A 117 -41.96 12.64 -17.55
CA GLY A 117 -42.77 13.22 -16.47
C GLY A 117 -42.70 12.49 -15.13
N ALA A 118 -41.79 11.53 -14.97
CA ALA A 118 -41.56 10.90 -13.67
C ALA A 118 -41.04 11.92 -12.64
N THR A 119 -41.34 11.70 -11.36
CA THR A 119 -40.89 12.53 -10.23
C THR A 119 -39.79 11.81 -9.45
N PRO A 120 -38.53 11.86 -9.89
CA PRO A 120 -37.44 11.23 -9.17
C PRO A 120 -37.20 11.91 -7.82
N GLU A 121 -36.88 11.10 -6.81
CA GLU A 121 -36.44 11.57 -5.49
C GLU A 121 -34.91 11.66 -5.46
N LEU A 122 -34.37 12.83 -5.14
CA LEU A 122 -32.94 13.04 -4.98
C LEU A 122 -32.51 12.69 -3.56
N ARG A 123 -31.58 11.76 -3.42
CA ARG A 123 -31.02 11.29 -2.15
C ARG A 123 -29.73 12.01 -1.78
N GLY A 124 -28.97 12.46 -2.77
CA GLY A 124 -27.65 13.03 -2.62
C GLY A 124 -27.61 14.50 -2.23
N GLY A 125 -28.77 15.17 -2.13
CA GLY A 125 -28.86 16.58 -1.76
C GLY A 125 -28.39 17.56 -2.83
N GLY A 126 -28.02 18.78 -2.44
CA GLY A 126 -27.75 19.90 -3.36
C GLY A 126 -26.46 19.81 -4.19
N GLY A 127 -25.62 18.80 -3.97
CA GLY A 127 -24.36 18.60 -4.70
C GLY A 127 -24.51 17.81 -6.01
N ILE A 128 -25.71 17.32 -6.32
CA ILE A 128 -25.95 16.44 -7.47
C ILE A 128 -26.10 17.25 -8.76
N LYS A 129 -25.32 16.89 -9.77
CA LYS A 129 -25.28 17.55 -11.09
C LYS A 129 -25.88 16.69 -12.19
N THR A 130 -25.86 15.37 -12.04
CA THR A 130 -26.44 14.42 -13.01
C THR A 130 -27.41 13.48 -12.31
N LEU A 131 -28.55 13.22 -12.94
CA LEU A 131 -29.51 12.22 -12.52
C LEU A 131 -29.93 11.35 -13.71
N VAL A 132 -29.90 10.03 -13.54
CA VAL A 132 -30.47 9.08 -14.49
C VAL A 132 -31.88 8.70 -14.06
N CYS A 133 -32.88 8.99 -14.89
CA CYS A 133 -34.27 8.63 -14.60
C CYS A 133 -34.44 7.10 -14.60
N THR A 134 -34.86 6.54 -13.47
CA THR A 134 -35.11 5.09 -13.34
C THR A 134 -36.27 4.60 -14.20
N SER A 135 -37.23 5.47 -14.53
CA SER A 135 -38.43 5.10 -15.30
C SER A 135 -38.18 4.99 -16.81
N CYS A 136 -37.37 5.89 -17.38
CA CYS A 136 -37.17 5.94 -18.83
C CYS A 136 -35.71 5.89 -19.27
N GLY A 137 -34.74 5.97 -18.36
CA GLY A 137 -33.30 5.91 -18.66
C GLY A 137 -32.69 7.23 -19.17
N SER A 138 -33.44 8.34 -19.20
CA SER A 138 -32.87 9.62 -19.62
C SER A 138 -31.84 10.13 -18.61
N VAL A 139 -30.69 10.58 -19.12
CA VAL A 139 -29.64 11.28 -18.37
C VAL A 139 -30.02 12.76 -18.32
N ILE A 140 -30.16 13.29 -17.10
CA ILE A 140 -30.66 14.64 -16.83
C ILE A 140 -29.54 15.45 -16.19
N ASP A 141 -29.22 16.57 -16.83
CA ASP A 141 -28.32 17.61 -16.32
C ASP A 141 -29.10 18.56 -15.39
N LEU A 142 -28.65 18.65 -14.15
CA LEU A 142 -29.24 19.47 -13.08
C LEU A 142 -28.45 20.76 -12.82
N THR A 143 -27.41 21.05 -13.61
CA THR A 143 -26.57 22.25 -13.44
C THR A 143 -27.19 23.52 -14.02
N ARG A 144 -28.27 23.37 -14.80
CA ARG A 144 -28.99 24.45 -15.47
C ARG A 144 -30.17 24.92 -14.63
N GLU A 145 -30.70 26.11 -14.92
CA GLU A 145 -31.92 26.62 -14.26
C GLU A 145 -33.11 25.65 -14.41
N GLU A 146 -33.20 25.00 -15.57
CA GLU A 146 -34.18 23.96 -15.85
C GLU A 146 -33.45 22.64 -16.13
N ALA A 147 -33.93 21.56 -15.49
CA ALA A 147 -33.41 20.22 -15.73
C ALA A 147 -33.52 19.84 -17.21
N ALA A 148 -32.43 19.41 -17.81
CA ALA A 148 -32.36 19.15 -19.25
C ALA A 148 -31.92 17.71 -19.53
N VAL A 149 -32.61 17.05 -20.47
CA VAL A 149 -32.17 15.73 -20.96
C VAL A 149 -30.95 15.93 -21.85
N VAL A 150 -29.83 15.32 -21.46
CA VAL A 150 -28.56 15.39 -22.20
C VAL A 150 -28.19 14.05 -22.84
N GLY A 151 -28.76 12.94 -22.36
CA GLY A 151 -28.46 11.63 -22.90
C GLY A 151 -29.50 10.59 -22.53
N GLN A 152 -29.22 9.35 -22.90
CA GLN A 152 -30.10 8.22 -22.68
C GLN A 152 -29.24 6.98 -22.45
N VAL A 153 -29.48 6.27 -21.34
CA VAL A 153 -28.76 5.03 -21.04
C VAL A 153 -29.52 3.80 -21.53
N ASP A 154 -28.78 2.75 -21.87
CA ASP A 154 -29.32 1.40 -21.97
C ASP A 154 -29.46 0.82 -20.56
N GLN A 155 -30.69 0.78 -20.06
CA GLN A 155 -30.99 0.27 -18.71
C GLN A 155 -30.77 -1.24 -18.56
N THR A 156 -30.51 -1.96 -19.66
CA THR A 156 -30.14 -3.38 -19.64
C THR A 156 -28.69 -3.60 -19.26
N PHE A 157 -27.83 -2.59 -19.42
CA PHE A 157 -26.44 -2.63 -18.97
C PHE A 157 -26.39 -2.51 -17.44
N LYS A 158 -25.69 -3.44 -16.78
CA LYS A 158 -25.65 -3.60 -15.31
C LYS A 158 -24.21 -3.62 -14.79
N PRO A 159 -23.99 -3.18 -13.54
CA PRO A 159 -22.66 -3.27 -12.93
C PRO A 159 -22.17 -4.72 -12.82
N ALA A 160 -20.86 -4.91 -12.81
CA ALA A 160 -20.24 -6.22 -12.61
C ALA A 160 -20.60 -6.84 -11.24
N VAL A 161 -20.85 -5.98 -10.24
CA VAL A 161 -21.36 -6.37 -8.93
C VAL A 161 -22.69 -5.68 -8.69
N ALA A 162 -23.71 -6.43 -8.28
CA ALA A 162 -25.07 -5.93 -8.09
C ALA A 162 -25.22 -4.98 -6.88
N ILE A 163 -24.54 -3.84 -6.94
CA ILE A 163 -24.65 -2.69 -6.05
C ILE A 163 -25.48 -1.65 -6.80
N GLU A 164 -26.71 -1.41 -6.34
CA GLU A 164 -27.67 -0.53 -7.01
C GLU A 164 -27.88 0.76 -6.20
N PRO A 165 -28.20 1.90 -6.86
CA PRO A 165 -28.60 3.13 -6.18
C PRO A 165 -29.73 2.93 -5.17
N GLY A 166 -29.51 3.37 -3.93
CA GLY A 166 -30.40 3.21 -2.79
C GLY A 166 -30.00 2.07 -1.84
N MET A 167 -29.04 1.22 -2.23
CA MET A 167 -28.44 0.28 -1.29
C MET A 167 -27.65 1.02 -0.21
N GLU A 168 -27.56 0.41 0.96
CA GLU A 168 -26.82 0.93 2.11
C GLU A 168 -25.72 -0.05 2.51
N GLY A 169 -24.60 0.47 3.00
CA GLY A 169 -23.50 -0.34 3.52
C GLY A 169 -22.60 0.43 4.46
N GLU A 170 -21.97 -0.30 5.38
CA GLU A 170 -21.07 0.29 6.37
C GLU A 170 -19.60 0.18 5.93
N PHE A 171 -18.88 1.30 5.95
CA PHE A 171 -17.44 1.36 5.72
C PHE A 171 -16.79 2.26 6.75
N ASP A 172 -15.64 1.84 7.30
CA ASP A 172 -14.87 2.63 8.27
C ASP A 172 -15.68 3.11 9.50
N GLY A 173 -16.74 2.39 9.88
CA GLY A 173 -17.64 2.76 10.99
C GLY A 173 -18.68 3.83 10.64
N GLU A 174 -18.79 4.23 9.38
CA GLU A 174 -19.82 5.14 8.87
C GLU A 174 -20.78 4.40 7.93
N MET A 175 -22.07 4.67 8.08
CA MET A 175 -23.10 4.19 7.14
C MET A 175 -23.05 5.01 5.86
N HIS A 176 -23.14 4.34 4.73
CA HIS A 176 -23.14 4.96 3.41
C HIS A 176 -24.38 4.52 2.63
N GLN A 177 -24.96 5.45 1.87
CA GLN A 177 -25.97 5.15 0.88
C GLN A 177 -25.37 5.29 -0.53
N VAL A 178 -25.64 4.31 -1.39
CA VAL A 178 -25.26 4.33 -2.80
C VAL A 178 -26.17 5.32 -3.52
N LEU A 179 -25.60 6.37 -4.09
CA LEU A 179 -26.34 7.40 -4.83
C LEU A 179 -26.40 7.09 -6.32
N GLY A 180 -25.28 6.65 -6.89
CA GLY A 180 -25.14 6.42 -8.32
C GLY A 180 -24.06 5.42 -8.64
N TRP A 181 -24.02 5.04 -9.90
CA TRP A 181 -23.06 4.11 -10.48
C TRP A 181 -22.66 4.60 -11.86
N ILE A 182 -21.40 4.40 -12.21
CA ILE A 182 -20.84 4.68 -13.53
C ILE A 182 -19.90 3.54 -13.93
N CYS A 183 -19.90 3.22 -15.23
CA CYS A 183 -19.02 2.22 -15.81
C CYS A 183 -18.17 2.88 -16.90
N PHE A 184 -16.86 2.72 -16.76
CA PHE A 184 -15.89 3.22 -17.71
C PHE A 184 -15.31 2.09 -18.55
N MET A 185 -14.90 2.42 -19.76
CA MET A 185 -14.15 1.54 -20.65
C MET A 185 -12.86 2.22 -21.07
N GLY A 186 -11.73 1.63 -20.69
CA GLY A 186 -10.42 1.97 -21.21
C GLY A 186 -10.13 1.19 -22.49
N GLU A 187 -9.40 1.81 -23.41
CA GLU A 187 -8.91 1.16 -24.62
C GLU A 187 -7.47 1.62 -24.90
N ASP A 188 -6.54 0.68 -24.97
CA ASP A 188 -5.15 0.92 -25.38
C ASP A 188 -4.63 -0.28 -26.19
N ASP A 189 -3.94 0.01 -27.29
CA ASP A 189 -3.42 -0.96 -28.28
C ASP A 189 -4.38 -2.12 -28.66
N GLY A 190 -5.69 -1.83 -28.71
CA GLY A 190 -6.73 -2.82 -29.04
C GLY A 190 -7.16 -3.73 -27.88
N GLU A 191 -6.54 -3.60 -26.70
CA GLU A 191 -7.05 -4.17 -25.46
C GLU A 191 -8.13 -3.25 -24.86
N ARG A 192 -9.15 -3.88 -24.27
CA ARG A 192 -10.25 -3.18 -23.59
C ARG A 192 -10.44 -3.74 -22.21
N TRP A 193 -10.63 -2.84 -21.26
CA TRP A 193 -10.97 -3.16 -19.88
C TRP A 193 -12.10 -2.25 -19.43
N THR A 194 -12.80 -2.67 -18.39
CA THR A 194 -13.92 -1.95 -17.81
C THR A 194 -13.82 -1.98 -16.31
N TRP A 195 -14.15 -0.86 -15.66
CA TRP A 195 -14.28 -0.79 -14.22
C TRP A 195 -15.57 -0.06 -13.86
N ASP A 196 -16.09 -0.39 -12.69
CA ASP A 196 -17.30 0.19 -12.13
C ASP A 196 -16.94 1.11 -10.98
N GLU A 197 -17.64 2.24 -10.87
CA GLU A 197 -17.53 3.13 -9.73
C GLU A 197 -18.91 3.51 -9.20
N TRP A 198 -19.04 3.55 -7.88
CA TRP A 198 -20.26 3.94 -7.18
C TRP A 198 -20.01 5.18 -6.34
N LEU A 199 -20.87 6.17 -6.53
CA LEU A 199 -20.93 7.33 -5.65
C LEU A 199 -21.66 6.94 -4.37
N LEU A 200 -21.01 7.17 -3.24
CA LEU A 200 -21.54 6.94 -1.90
C LEU A 200 -21.71 8.27 -1.16
N LEU A 201 -22.77 8.37 -0.36
CA LEU A 201 -22.94 9.44 0.63
C LEU A 201 -22.88 8.84 2.04
N SER A 202 -21.90 9.27 2.82
CA SER A 202 -21.80 8.87 4.22
C SER A 202 -22.87 9.55 5.08
N SER A 203 -23.18 8.96 6.23
CA SER A 203 -24.04 9.56 7.26
C SER A 203 -23.46 10.87 7.82
N SER A 204 -22.14 11.09 7.68
CA SER A 204 -21.46 12.34 8.00
C SER A 204 -21.59 13.42 6.90
N GLY A 205 -22.24 13.11 5.77
CA GLY A 205 -22.47 14.02 4.66
C GLY A 205 -21.30 14.12 3.67
N LYS A 206 -20.35 13.20 3.72
CA LYS A 206 -19.20 13.17 2.79
C LYS A 206 -19.51 12.28 1.59
N TYR A 207 -19.12 12.73 0.41
CA TYR A 207 -19.10 11.88 -0.77
C TYR A 207 -17.84 11.02 -0.78
N ARG A 208 -18.01 9.74 -1.11
CA ARG A 208 -16.93 8.79 -1.34
C ARG A 208 -17.19 8.02 -2.62
N TRP A 209 -16.14 7.48 -3.21
CA TRP A 209 -16.22 6.65 -4.40
C TRP A 209 -15.77 5.24 -4.05
N LEU A 210 -16.60 4.26 -4.38
CA LEU A 210 -16.22 2.86 -4.35
C LEU A 210 -15.92 2.46 -5.79
N SER A 211 -14.71 2.04 -6.10
CA SER A 211 -14.32 1.52 -7.41
C SER A 211 -14.16 0.01 -7.37
N TYR A 212 -14.39 -0.65 -8.50
CA TYR A 212 -14.17 -2.08 -8.69
C TYR A 212 -13.57 -2.35 -10.06
N ASP A 213 -12.39 -2.95 -10.04
CA ASP A 213 -11.75 -3.58 -11.18
C ASP A 213 -11.56 -5.08 -10.93
N ARG A 214 -11.55 -5.90 -12.00
CA ARG A 214 -11.41 -7.36 -11.88
C ARG A 214 -10.02 -7.79 -11.44
N GLU A 215 -8.99 -7.01 -11.72
CA GLU A 215 -7.61 -7.33 -11.39
C GLU A 215 -7.23 -6.82 -10.02
N GLU A 216 -7.61 -5.58 -9.69
CA GLU A 216 -7.24 -4.92 -8.44
C GLU A 216 -8.26 -5.10 -7.32
N GLY A 217 -9.51 -5.43 -7.65
CA GLY A 217 -10.61 -5.57 -6.70
C GLY A 217 -11.24 -4.23 -6.35
N PHE A 218 -11.72 -4.11 -5.10
CA PHE A 218 -12.44 -2.93 -4.64
C PHE A 218 -11.51 -1.91 -3.99
N ALA A 219 -11.70 -0.62 -4.28
CA ALA A 219 -11.09 0.47 -3.53
C ALA A 219 -12.15 1.47 -3.05
N LEU A 220 -11.96 2.01 -1.85
CA LEU A 220 -12.80 3.07 -1.29
C LEU A 220 -11.98 4.35 -1.18
N GLN A 221 -12.48 5.40 -1.83
CA GLN A 221 -11.75 6.62 -2.11
C GLN A 221 -12.54 7.86 -1.69
N GLU A 222 -11.84 8.94 -1.40
CA GLU A 222 -12.39 10.24 -1.08
C GLU A 222 -11.63 11.35 -1.82
N LYS A 223 -12.31 12.45 -2.12
CA LYS A 223 -11.72 13.57 -2.83
C LYS A 223 -10.71 14.32 -1.95
N ILE A 224 -9.53 14.56 -2.49
CA ILE A 224 -8.46 15.34 -1.84
C ILE A 224 -7.97 16.46 -2.77
N LEU A 225 -7.18 17.37 -2.20
CA LEU A 225 -6.46 18.39 -2.96
C LEU A 225 -5.01 17.96 -3.23
N PRO A 226 -4.48 18.21 -4.44
CA PRO A 226 -3.08 17.99 -4.71
C PRO A 226 -2.20 18.97 -3.92
N THR A 227 -0.97 18.57 -3.61
CA THR A 227 -0.03 19.42 -2.87
C THR A 227 0.78 20.37 -3.77
N ALA A 228 0.71 20.17 -5.08
CA ALA A 228 1.29 21.04 -6.11
C ALA A 228 0.52 20.89 -7.43
N PRO A 229 0.60 21.88 -8.36
CA PRO A 229 0.05 21.72 -9.71
C PRO A 229 0.71 20.56 -10.46
N PHE A 230 -0.06 19.86 -11.29
CA PHE A 230 0.41 18.78 -12.15
C PHE A 230 -0.39 18.72 -13.46
N ASP A 231 0.17 18.07 -14.46
CA ASP A 231 -0.52 17.76 -15.72
C ASP A 231 -0.79 16.24 -15.79
N PRO A 232 -2.05 15.79 -15.77
CA PRO A 232 -2.41 14.37 -15.84
C PRO A 232 -1.78 13.62 -17.02
N TYR A 233 -1.56 14.28 -18.16
CA TYR A 233 -0.99 13.63 -19.35
C TYR A 233 0.49 13.29 -19.16
N TYR A 234 1.24 14.14 -18.47
CA TYR A 234 2.71 14.02 -18.36
C TYR A 234 3.22 13.60 -16.99
N VAL A 235 2.37 13.62 -15.96
CA VAL A 235 2.78 13.28 -14.60
C VAL A 235 3.28 11.82 -14.51
N SER A 236 4.40 11.64 -13.82
CA SER A 236 4.95 10.33 -13.44
C SER A 236 4.87 10.09 -11.93
N HIS A 237 4.71 11.17 -11.15
CA HIS A 237 4.55 11.14 -9.71
C HIS A 237 3.52 12.19 -9.29
N LEU A 238 2.39 11.76 -8.75
CA LEU A 238 1.31 12.66 -8.32
C LEU A 238 1.68 13.36 -7.00
N PRO A 239 1.56 14.70 -6.92
CA PRO A 239 1.81 15.45 -5.69
C PRO A 239 0.62 15.31 -4.74
N VAL A 240 0.78 14.49 -3.70
CA VAL A 240 -0.29 14.12 -2.77
C VAL A 240 0.10 14.44 -1.32
N PRO A 241 -0.86 14.49 -0.37
CA PRO A 241 -0.53 14.51 1.04
C PRO A 241 0.37 13.31 1.40
N GLY A 242 1.51 13.57 2.04
CA GLY A 242 2.48 12.53 2.39
C GLY A 242 3.60 12.30 1.37
N GLY A 243 3.60 12.99 0.21
CA GLY A 243 4.73 13.02 -0.71
C GLY A 243 4.33 12.92 -2.18
N PHE A 244 4.96 12.00 -2.90
CA PHE A 244 4.80 11.82 -4.33
C PHE A 244 4.39 10.38 -4.62
N ALA A 245 3.14 10.16 -5.01
CA ALA A 245 2.63 8.84 -5.37
C ALA A 245 3.11 8.45 -6.77
N LYS A 246 3.68 7.26 -6.94
CA LYS A 246 4.19 6.80 -8.24
C LYS A 246 3.02 6.43 -9.13
N VAL A 247 2.94 7.04 -10.32
CA VAL A 247 1.95 6.68 -11.34
C VAL A 247 2.20 5.26 -11.81
N THR A 248 1.16 4.44 -11.78
CA THR A 248 1.16 3.05 -12.25
C THR A 248 0.51 2.92 -13.61
N GLU A 249 -0.52 3.72 -13.87
CA GLU A 249 -1.30 3.67 -15.10
C GLU A 249 -1.89 5.04 -15.43
N LYS A 250 -2.08 5.30 -16.71
CA LYS A 250 -2.85 6.45 -17.19
C LYS A 250 -3.27 6.21 -18.63
N ALA A 251 -4.53 6.45 -18.94
CA ALA A 251 -5.08 6.23 -20.27
C ALA A 251 -6.35 7.07 -20.47
N PRO A 252 -6.79 7.30 -21.72
CA PRO A 252 -8.14 7.76 -21.97
C PRO A 252 -9.15 6.64 -21.68
N ALA A 253 -10.35 7.04 -21.27
CA ALA A 253 -11.48 6.14 -21.12
C ALA A 253 -12.78 6.82 -21.51
N THR A 254 -13.82 6.01 -21.70
CA THR A 254 -15.16 6.46 -22.12
C THR A 254 -16.20 5.94 -21.16
N ILE A 255 -17.19 6.77 -20.81
CA ILE A 255 -18.36 6.35 -20.04
C ILE A 255 -19.27 5.51 -20.93
N ILE A 256 -19.47 4.24 -20.59
CA ILE A 256 -20.31 3.33 -21.37
C ILE A 256 -21.69 3.08 -20.73
N ALA A 257 -21.82 3.34 -19.42
CA ALA A 257 -23.10 3.29 -18.71
C ALA A 257 -23.05 4.09 -17.42
N LEU A 258 -24.22 4.51 -16.94
CA LEU A 258 -24.39 5.15 -15.64
C LEU A 258 -25.84 4.99 -15.13
N SER A 259 -26.04 5.12 -13.83
CA SER A 259 -27.35 5.09 -13.16
C SER A 259 -27.33 5.91 -11.87
N GLY A 260 -28.50 6.36 -11.42
CA GLY A 260 -28.66 7.11 -10.18
C GLY A 260 -28.17 8.55 -10.26
N GLU A 261 -27.57 9.03 -9.17
CA GLU A 261 -27.17 10.43 -8.95
C GLU A 261 -25.65 10.57 -8.95
N LEU A 262 -25.11 11.61 -9.60
CA LEU A 262 -23.67 11.91 -9.63
C LEU A 262 -23.40 13.39 -9.29
N THR A 263 -22.28 13.64 -8.60
CA THR A 263 -21.81 14.98 -8.17
C THR A 263 -21.14 15.80 -9.27
N TRP A 264 -20.93 15.20 -10.43
CA TRP A 264 -20.37 15.85 -11.61
C TRP A 264 -21.26 15.62 -12.84
N ARG A 265 -21.05 16.41 -13.89
CA ARG A 265 -21.85 16.35 -15.13
C ARG A 265 -21.34 15.21 -16.01
N ALA A 266 -22.05 14.10 -16.08
CA ALA A 266 -21.67 12.91 -16.85
C ALA A 266 -22.72 12.57 -17.93
N GLU A 267 -22.23 12.13 -19.08
CA GLU A 267 -23.03 11.67 -20.22
C GLU A 267 -22.45 10.35 -20.76
N VAL A 268 -23.30 9.49 -21.34
CA VAL A 268 -22.77 8.34 -22.08
C VAL A 268 -21.91 8.85 -23.24
N ASP A 269 -20.82 8.13 -23.54
CA ASP A 269 -19.79 8.50 -24.53
C ASP A 269 -18.90 9.70 -24.14
N ASP A 270 -19.08 10.31 -22.96
CA ASP A 270 -18.12 11.28 -22.45
C ASP A 270 -16.75 10.62 -22.28
N LYS A 271 -15.72 11.34 -22.73
CA LYS A 271 -14.32 10.92 -22.61
C LYS A 271 -13.68 11.52 -21.38
N ILE A 272 -13.00 10.67 -20.62
CA ILE A 272 -12.16 11.07 -19.50
C ILE A 272 -10.71 10.67 -19.77
N TYR A 273 -9.80 11.31 -19.05
CA TYR A 273 -8.42 10.83 -18.93
C TYR A 273 -8.16 10.54 -17.47
N TYR A 274 -7.78 9.30 -17.16
CA TYR A 274 -7.53 8.89 -15.79
C TYR A 274 -6.04 8.64 -15.52
N VAL A 275 -5.66 8.74 -14.24
CA VAL A 275 -4.31 8.43 -13.76
C VAL A 275 -4.41 7.67 -12.45
N GLU A 276 -3.88 6.45 -12.42
CA GLU A 276 -3.74 5.67 -11.19
C GLU A 276 -2.33 5.77 -10.62
N ALA A 277 -2.21 5.90 -9.30
CA ALA A 277 -0.93 5.97 -8.60
C ALA A 277 -0.95 5.29 -7.22
N ARG A 278 0.26 4.99 -6.72
CA ARG A 278 0.47 4.29 -5.44
C ARG A 278 1.46 5.02 -4.55
N LEU A 279 1.18 5.02 -3.25
CA LEU A 279 2.14 5.41 -2.20
C LEU A 279 1.92 4.57 -0.94
N GLY A 280 2.82 3.60 -0.68
CA GLY A 280 2.62 2.63 0.39
C GLY A 280 1.36 1.80 0.15
N ASP A 281 0.49 1.74 1.16
CA ASP A 281 -0.79 0.99 1.09
C ASP A 281 -1.95 1.81 0.52
N LYS A 282 -1.71 3.07 0.11
CA LYS A 282 -2.73 3.96 -0.46
C LYS A 282 -2.79 3.88 -1.99
N CYS A 283 -4.01 4.03 -2.51
CA CYS A 283 -4.28 4.23 -3.93
C CYS A 283 -4.67 5.69 -4.19
N TYR A 284 -4.41 6.16 -5.40
CA TYR A 284 -4.80 7.49 -5.86
C TYR A 284 -5.30 7.39 -7.28
N SER A 285 -6.47 7.99 -7.54
CA SER A 285 -6.99 8.12 -8.89
C SER A 285 -7.20 9.58 -9.21
N VAL A 286 -6.81 9.99 -10.42
CA VAL A 286 -7.18 11.28 -10.99
C VAL A 286 -8.14 11.01 -12.12
N GLU A 287 -9.27 11.71 -12.13
CA GLU A 287 -10.19 11.71 -13.25
C GLU A 287 -10.31 13.11 -13.80
N ARG A 288 -9.95 13.26 -15.08
CA ARG A 288 -10.03 14.52 -15.79
C ARG A 288 -11.09 14.45 -16.89
N THR A 289 -12.03 15.36 -16.83
CA THR A 289 -12.93 15.69 -17.94
C THR A 289 -12.45 16.97 -18.65
N LYS A 290 -13.24 17.47 -19.60
CA LYS A 290 -12.99 18.78 -20.23
C LYS A 290 -13.13 19.95 -19.24
N ASP A 291 -13.98 19.81 -18.23
CA ASP A 291 -14.40 20.91 -17.35
C ASP A 291 -13.87 20.75 -15.91
N GLU A 292 -13.61 19.52 -15.46
CA GLU A 292 -13.27 19.21 -14.06
C GLU A 292 -12.10 18.22 -13.96
N ILE A 293 -11.35 18.35 -12.87
CA ILE A 293 -10.34 17.38 -12.46
C ILE A 293 -10.61 16.99 -11.01
N GLU A 294 -10.74 15.70 -10.75
CA GLU A 294 -10.86 15.14 -9.42
C GLU A 294 -9.61 14.35 -9.08
N LEU A 295 -9.12 14.50 -7.85
CA LEU A 295 -8.07 13.66 -7.30
C LEU A 295 -8.66 12.96 -6.08
N LEU A 296 -8.61 11.64 -6.13
CA LEU A 296 -9.16 10.74 -5.13
C LEU A 296 -8.01 10.04 -4.40
N GLU A 297 -8.05 10.00 -3.08
CA GLU A 297 -7.18 9.16 -2.25
C GLU A 297 -8.02 8.03 -1.66
N GLY A 298 -7.48 6.82 -1.63
CA GLY A 298 -8.18 5.71 -1.00
C GLY A 298 -7.31 4.55 -0.57
N ARG A 299 -8.00 3.47 -0.25
CA ARG A 299 -7.41 2.18 0.12
C ARG A 299 -8.17 1.05 -0.56
N PHE A 300 -7.48 -0.05 -0.77
CA PHE A 300 -8.15 -1.28 -1.17
C PHE A 300 -8.98 -1.87 -0.02
N LEU A 301 -10.10 -2.47 -0.39
CA LEU A 301 -11.00 -3.20 0.49
C LEU A 301 -10.76 -4.70 0.34
N LYS A 302 -10.76 -5.42 1.46
CA LYS A 302 -10.73 -6.88 1.45
C LYS A 302 -12.10 -7.45 1.09
N ALA A 303 -12.13 -8.68 0.56
CA ALA A 303 -13.35 -9.43 0.28
C ALA A 303 -14.36 -9.41 1.44
N GLY A 304 -13.84 -9.62 2.65
CA GLY A 304 -14.65 -9.69 3.87
C GLY A 304 -15.27 -8.35 4.26
N GLU A 305 -14.64 -7.22 3.93
CA GLU A 305 -15.21 -5.89 4.17
C GLU A 305 -16.43 -5.67 3.27
N MET A 306 -16.30 -5.94 1.98
CA MET A 306 -17.40 -5.79 1.02
C MET A 306 -18.58 -6.72 1.31
N LYS A 307 -18.31 -7.95 1.72
CA LYS A 307 -19.37 -8.90 2.13
C LYS A 307 -20.15 -8.41 3.34
N ARG A 308 -19.47 -7.80 4.33
CA ARG A 308 -20.12 -7.23 5.51
C ARG A 308 -20.91 -5.97 5.16
N ALA A 309 -20.37 -5.12 4.29
CA ALA A 309 -20.98 -3.85 3.94
C ALA A 309 -22.33 -4.03 3.23
N PHE A 310 -22.39 -4.83 2.16
CA PHE A 310 -23.61 -4.91 1.32
C PHE A 310 -24.35 -6.26 1.38
N SER A 311 -23.86 -7.25 2.13
CA SER A 311 -24.45 -8.60 2.20
C SER A 311 -24.61 -9.31 0.84
N ILE A 312 -23.82 -8.93 -0.17
CA ILE A 312 -23.89 -9.48 -1.54
C ILE A 312 -23.12 -10.80 -1.63
N LYS A 313 -23.76 -11.84 -2.20
CA LYS A 313 -23.15 -13.17 -2.35
C LYS A 313 -22.10 -13.21 -3.45
N GLU A 314 -22.27 -12.48 -4.56
CA GLU A 314 -21.33 -12.44 -5.69
C GLU A 314 -19.96 -11.86 -5.32
N VAL A 315 -19.91 -10.92 -4.37
CA VAL A 315 -18.67 -10.29 -3.89
C VAL A 315 -17.64 -11.32 -3.41
N ALA A 316 -18.10 -12.40 -2.77
CA ALA A 316 -17.21 -13.45 -2.26
C ALA A 316 -16.50 -14.24 -3.37
N ALA A 317 -17.14 -14.41 -4.53
CA ALA A 317 -16.55 -15.13 -5.66
C ALA A 317 -15.53 -14.26 -6.43
N LEU A 318 -15.79 -12.95 -6.51
CA LEU A 318 -14.96 -12.00 -7.24
C LEU A 318 -13.71 -11.60 -6.46
N ALA A 319 -13.84 -11.32 -5.16
CA ALA A 319 -12.72 -10.91 -4.34
C ALA A 319 -11.71 -12.05 -4.07
N GLY A 320 -12.14 -13.31 -4.16
CA GLY A 320 -11.22 -14.46 -4.10
C GLY A 320 -10.22 -14.51 -5.26
N GLN A 321 -10.60 -14.01 -6.45
CA GLN A 321 -9.73 -14.08 -7.63
C GLN A 321 -8.54 -13.11 -7.55
N ALA A 322 -8.75 -11.90 -7.02
CA ALA A 322 -7.69 -10.91 -6.81
C ALA A 322 -6.72 -11.35 -5.69
N GLU A 323 -7.27 -11.85 -4.56
CA GLU A 323 -6.47 -12.37 -3.44
C GLU A 323 -5.63 -13.60 -3.85
N ASP A 324 -6.18 -14.50 -4.66
CA ASP A 324 -5.48 -15.69 -5.17
C ASP A 324 -4.33 -15.33 -6.12
N LYS A 325 -4.49 -14.31 -6.98
CA LYS A 325 -3.41 -13.82 -7.87
C LYS A 325 -2.23 -13.26 -7.06
N GLU A 326 -2.48 -12.43 -6.05
CA GLU A 326 -1.41 -11.88 -5.20
C GLU A 326 -0.72 -12.97 -4.37
N ARG A 327 -1.47 -13.93 -3.84
CA ARG A 327 -0.92 -15.10 -3.15
C ARG A 327 -0.03 -15.94 -4.07
N ALA A 328 -0.44 -16.14 -5.33
CA ALA A 328 0.35 -16.84 -6.32
C ALA A 328 1.68 -16.11 -6.63
N LYS A 329 1.65 -14.78 -6.83
CA LYS A 329 2.88 -13.97 -7.02
C LYS A 329 3.84 -14.10 -5.83
N GLY A 330 3.32 -14.07 -4.60
CA GLY A 330 4.12 -14.31 -3.39
C GLY A 330 4.77 -15.70 -3.37
N LEU A 331 4.02 -16.74 -3.74
CA LEU A 331 4.52 -18.11 -3.83
C LEU A 331 5.63 -18.25 -4.89
N TYR A 332 5.47 -17.64 -6.06
CA TYR A 332 6.49 -17.63 -7.12
C TYR A 332 7.79 -16.95 -6.67
N ARG A 333 7.70 -15.82 -5.96
CA ARG A 333 8.88 -15.13 -5.40
C ARG A 333 9.59 -16.00 -4.37
N MET A 334 8.84 -16.67 -3.50
CA MET A 334 9.41 -17.59 -2.51
C MET A 334 10.08 -18.79 -3.19
N ALA A 335 9.44 -19.39 -4.19
CA ALA A 335 10.03 -20.46 -4.99
C ALA A 335 11.32 -20.01 -5.69
N ALA A 336 11.36 -18.79 -6.26
CA ALA A 336 12.56 -18.23 -6.85
C ALA A 336 13.71 -18.08 -5.84
N TYR A 337 13.43 -17.59 -4.63
CA TYR A 337 14.44 -17.52 -3.56
C TYR A 337 14.97 -18.90 -3.17
N VAL A 338 14.08 -19.90 -3.03
CA VAL A 338 14.48 -21.28 -2.74
C VAL A 338 15.37 -21.82 -3.86
N CYS A 339 15.03 -21.61 -5.13
CA CYS A 339 15.86 -22.01 -6.26
C CYS A 339 17.26 -21.38 -6.22
N VAL A 340 17.36 -20.07 -5.94
CA VAL A 340 18.66 -19.38 -5.81
C VAL A 340 19.48 -19.98 -4.66
N ILE A 341 18.86 -20.22 -3.50
CA ILE A 341 19.55 -20.86 -2.36
C ILE A 341 20.03 -22.26 -2.73
N CYS A 342 19.20 -23.08 -3.39
CA CYS A 342 19.60 -24.42 -3.84
C CYS A 342 20.77 -24.38 -4.81
N VAL A 343 20.81 -23.42 -5.73
CA VAL A 343 21.93 -23.22 -6.67
C VAL A 343 23.20 -22.83 -5.91
N LEU A 344 23.10 -21.91 -4.95
CA LEU A 344 24.23 -21.49 -4.12
C LEU A 344 24.78 -22.66 -3.28
N LEU A 345 23.91 -23.44 -2.62
CA LEU A 345 24.29 -24.62 -1.84
C LEU A 345 24.90 -25.73 -2.71
N SER A 346 24.38 -25.93 -3.91
CA SER A 346 24.95 -26.89 -4.86
C SER A 346 26.32 -26.43 -5.35
N GLY A 347 26.47 -25.12 -5.62
CA GLY A 347 27.72 -24.51 -6.02
C GLY A 347 28.79 -24.58 -4.92
N THR A 348 28.42 -24.31 -3.66
CA THR A 348 29.35 -24.48 -2.53
C THR A 348 29.71 -25.94 -2.31
N GLY A 349 28.77 -26.87 -2.41
CA GLY A 349 29.05 -28.31 -2.34
C GLY A 349 30.00 -28.78 -3.44
N ALA A 350 29.80 -28.32 -4.68
CA ALA A 350 30.71 -28.62 -5.79
C ALA A 350 32.10 -28.01 -5.58
N LEU A 351 32.19 -26.78 -5.05
CA LEU A 351 33.46 -26.13 -4.73
C LEU A 351 34.20 -26.85 -3.60
N VAL A 352 33.50 -27.24 -2.53
CA VAL A 352 34.10 -28.03 -1.43
C VAL A 352 34.61 -29.35 -1.98
N SER A 353 33.80 -30.09 -2.74
CA SER A 353 34.21 -31.34 -3.38
C SER A 353 35.45 -31.16 -4.29
N TYR A 354 35.51 -30.06 -5.04
CA TYR A 354 36.67 -29.72 -5.86
C TYR A 354 37.92 -29.42 -5.03
N LEU A 355 37.78 -28.71 -3.90
CA LEU A 355 38.90 -28.32 -3.04
C LEU A 355 39.41 -29.46 -2.14
N THR A 356 38.53 -30.30 -1.61
CA THR A 356 38.90 -31.41 -0.69
C THR A 356 39.34 -32.67 -1.44
N GLY A 357 39.18 -32.70 -2.76
CA GLY A 357 39.47 -33.88 -3.56
C GLY A 357 38.51 -35.05 -3.29
N GLN A 358 38.69 -36.12 -4.06
CA GLN A 358 37.93 -37.35 -3.91
C GLN A 358 38.77 -38.38 -3.13
N GLN A 359 38.18 -39.02 -2.12
CA GLN A 359 38.83 -40.11 -1.41
C GLN A 359 39.15 -41.27 -2.38
N VAL A 360 40.44 -41.51 -2.62
CA VAL A 360 40.91 -42.58 -3.52
C VAL A 360 40.87 -43.93 -2.81
N VAL A 361 41.29 -43.96 -1.53
CA VAL A 361 41.32 -45.14 -0.69
C VAL A 361 41.09 -44.75 0.76
N LYS A 362 40.40 -45.60 1.52
CA LYS A 362 40.37 -45.55 2.99
C LYS A 362 40.59 -46.96 3.49
N GLN A 363 41.63 -47.13 4.30
CA GLN A 363 41.97 -48.41 4.89
C GLN A 363 42.02 -48.25 6.40
N GLU A 364 41.39 -49.19 7.10
CA GLU A 364 41.49 -49.31 8.55
C GLU A 364 42.30 -50.57 8.84
N PHE A 365 43.25 -50.48 9.78
CA PHE A 365 44.07 -51.60 10.20
C PHE A 365 44.28 -51.56 11.71
N LEU A 366 44.41 -52.74 12.29
CA LEU A 366 44.78 -52.87 13.70
C LEU A 366 46.30 -52.77 13.80
N VAL A 367 46.81 -51.84 14.59
CA VAL A 367 48.26 -51.73 14.84
C VAL A 367 48.70 -52.94 15.67
N VAL A 368 49.52 -53.80 15.06
CA VAL A 368 50.14 -54.96 15.72
C VAL A 368 51.67 -54.78 15.74
N PRO A 369 52.36 -55.05 16.87
CA PRO A 369 53.79 -54.82 16.98
C PRO A 369 54.60 -55.55 15.91
N ARG A 370 55.52 -54.83 15.24
CA ARG A 370 56.46 -55.37 14.22
C ARG A 370 55.77 -56.11 13.08
N SER A 371 54.66 -55.57 12.58
CA SER A 371 53.99 -56.07 11.38
C SER A 371 54.22 -55.13 10.19
N VAL A 372 54.40 -55.71 9.01
CA VAL A 372 54.35 -55.00 7.73
C VAL A 372 53.08 -55.46 7.03
N ILE A 373 52.25 -54.51 6.62
CA ILE A 373 51.00 -54.80 5.92
C ILE A 373 51.04 -54.08 4.57
N THR A 374 50.84 -54.85 3.50
CA THR A 374 50.82 -54.32 2.12
C THR A 374 49.39 -54.35 1.60
N TYR A 375 48.95 -53.23 1.02
CA TYR A 375 47.63 -53.10 0.42
C TYR A 375 47.74 -52.65 -1.04
N PRO A 376 47.02 -53.29 -1.98
CA PRO A 376 46.97 -52.82 -3.35
C PRO A 376 46.15 -51.53 -3.42
N LEU A 377 46.68 -50.55 -4.16
CA LEU A 377 46.03 -49.27 -4.45
C LEU A 377 46.05 -49.01 -5.95
N GLU A 378 44.92 -48.60 -6.53
CA GLU A 378 44.83 -48.17 -7.93
C GLU A 378 44.71 -46.64 -8.00
N ILE A 379 45.75 -45.97 -8.49
CA ILE A 379 45.73 -44.51 -8.72
C ILE A 379 45.37 -44.24 -10.18
N LYS A 380 44.08 -43.94 -10.42
CA LYS A 380 43.57 -43.70 -11.79
C LYS A 380 44.11 -42.43 -12.44
N ASN A 381 44.45 -41.42 -11.63
CA ASN A 381 44.95 -40.12 -12.09
C ASN A 381 46.30 -39.82 -11.42
N PRO A 382 47.43 -40.32 -11.96
CA PRO A 382 48.74 -40.10 -11.34
C PRO A 382 49.27 -38.66 -11.50
N GLY A 383 48.69 -37.84 -12.38
CA GLY A 383 49.12 -36.47 -12.66
C GLY A 383 48.55 -35.38 -11.73
N VAL A 384 47.87 -35.76 -10.64
CA VAL A 384 47.33 -34.83 -9.64
C VAL A 384 47.98 -35.05 -8.29
N VAL A 385 47.98 -34.02 -7.43
CA VAL A 385 48.49 -34.14 -6.06
C VAL A 385 47.57 -35.04 -5.26
N HIS A 386 48.16 -36.03 -4.56
CA HIS A 386 47.46 -36.91 -3.64
C HIS A 386 47.89 -36.58 -2.21
N GLU A 387 46.92 -36.51 -1.29
CA GLU A 387 47.18 -36.36 0.14
C GLU A 387 47.00 -37.72 0.83
N ILE A 388 47.95 -38.05 1.70
CA ILE A 388 47.85 -39.19 2.59
C ILE A 388 47.57 -38.62 3.98
N SER A 389 46.41 -38.98 4.55
CA SER A 389 46.09 -38.71 5.95
C SER A 389 46.04 -40.02 6.72
N ILE A 390 46.64 -40.01 7.91
CA ILE A 390 46.62 -41.15 8.83
C ILE A 390 46.00 -40.66 10.12
N ASP A 391 44.87 -41.25 10.48
CA ASP A 391 44.17 -40.98 11.73
C ASP A 391 44.26 -42.20 12.64
N THR A 392 44.30 -41.97 13.95
CA THR A 392 44.38 -43.04 14.94
C THR A 392 43.37 -42.85 16.08
N ASN A 393 42.97 -43.96 16.68
CA ASN A 393 42.13 -44.02 17.88
C ASN A 393 42.90 -44.58 19.09
N LEU A 394 44.22 -44.34 19.17
CA LEU A 394 45.04 -44.72 20.31
C LEU A 394 44.41 -44.23 21.62
N THR A 395 44.48 -45.08 22.64
CA THR A 395 44.08 -44.72 24.00
C THR A 395 45.26 -44.19 24.80
N VAL A 396 45.00 -43.31 25.76
CA VAL A 396 45.96 -42.77 26.73
C VAL A 396 46.98 -43.81 27.22
N GLY A 397 48.24 -43.40 27.26
CA GLY A 397 49.40 -44.21 27.63
C GLY A 397 49.98 -45.06 26.50
N ASN A 398 49.55 -44.87 25.26
CA ASN A 398 50.05 -45.62 24.10
C ASN A 398 50.65 -44.69 23.05
N TRP A 399 51.61 -45.22 22.31
CA TRP A 399 52.22 -44.57 21.17
C TRP A 399 52.32 -45.54 19.99
N ALA A 400 52.30 -45.01 18.79
CA ALA A 400 52.53 -45.75 17.56
C ALA A 400 53.33 -44.89 16.58
N VAL A 401 54.29 -45.52 15.91
CA VAL A 401 54.95 -44.95 14.74
C VAL A 401 54.51 -45.78 13.55
N VAL A 402 53.95 -45.11 12.55
CA VAL A 402 53.49 -45.72 11.30
C VAL A 402 54.39 -45.21 10.18
N GLU A 403 55.22 -46.10 9.66
CA GLU A 403 55.97 -45.87 8.44
C GLU A 403 55.22 -46.49 7.26
N MET A 404 55.06 -45.73 6.19
CA MET A 404 54.40 -46.18 4.96
C MET A 404 55.25 -45.83 3.75
N THR A 405 55.46 -46.81 2.88
CA THR A 405 56.15 -46.63 1.60
C THR A 405 55.20 -46.97 0.46
N LEU A 406 55.15 -46.10 -0.55
CA LEU A 406 54.43 -46.40 -1.79
C LEU A 406 55.39 -47.10 -2.77
N ILE A 407 55.01 -48.30 -3.21
CA ILE A 407 55.75 -49.11 -4.18
C ILE A 407 54.87 -49.42 -5.40
N ASP A 408 55.46 -49.45 -6.60
CA ASP A 408 54.79 -49.95 -7.80
C ASP A 408 55.02 -51.45 -8.03
N ASP A 409 54.54 -51.96 -9.16
CA ASP A 409 54.66 -53.35 -9.58
C ASP A 409 56.08 -53.75 -10.02
N GLU A 410 57.00 -52.79 -10.15
CA GLU A 410 58.42 -52.99 -10.42
C GLU A 410 59.30 -52.82 -9.17
N ASP A 411 58.69 -52.80 -7.97
CA ASP A 411 59.33 -52.56 -6.66
C ASP A 411 60.03 -51.17 -6.56
N GLN A 412 59.63 -50.19 -7.37
CA GLN A 412 60.14 -48.83 -7.27
C GLN A 412 59.44 -48.07 -6.13
N GLU A 413 60.23 -47.52 -5.21
CA GLU A 413 59.72 -46.69 -4.10
C GLU A 413 59.48 -45.24 -4.55
N TYR A 414 58.28 -44.72 -4.29
CA TYR A 414 57.89 -43.34 -4.65
C TYR A 414 57.95 -42.36 -3.48
N GLY A 415 58.06 -42.85 -2.24
CA GLY A 415 58.20 -42.01 -1.04
C GLY A 415 58.03 -42.79 0.25
N LEU A 416 58.65 -42.28 1.32
CA LEU A 416 58.50 -42.75 2.70
C LEU A 416 57.73 -41.69 3.50
N PHE A 417 56.64 -42.11 4.14
CA PHE A 417 55.80 -41.29 4.98
C PHE A 417 55.86 -41.84 6.40
N GLU A 418 56.14 -40.98 7.37
CA GLU A 418 56.19 -41.35 8.78
C GLU A 418 55.17 -40.52 9.55
N ALA A 419 54.34 -41.19 10.33
CA ALA A 419 53.40 -40.57 11.24
C ALA A 419 53.60 -41.12 12.66
N GLU A 420 53.90 -40.21 13.58
CA GLU A 420 54.05 -40.52 14.99
C GLU A 420 52.78 -40.10 15.73
N PHE A 421 52.26 -41.00 16.56
CA PHE A 421 51.10 -40.77 17.39
C PHE A 421 51.43 -41.11 18.83
N TRP A 422 51.05 -40.24 19.76
CA TRP A 422 51.12 -40.48 21.19
C TRP A 422 49.90 -39.86 21.86
N ASP A 423 49.36 -40.57 22.84
CA ASP A 423 48.33 -40.05 23.74
C ASP A 423 48.87 -40.28 25.16
N GLU A 424 49.22 -39.21 25.85
CA GLU A 424 49.87 -39.26 27.16
C GLU A 424 49.08 -38.42 28.17
N GLU A 425 48.98 -38.93 29.39
CA GLU A 425 48.49 -38.16 30.53
C GLU A 425 49.53 -38.23 31.66
N GLY A 426 49.74 -37.12 32.36
CA GLY A 426 50.75 -37.03 33.39
C GLY A 426 50.45 -35.97 34.44
N ARG A 427 51.22 -35.97 35.53
CA ARG A 427 51.16 -34.90 36.52
C ARG A 427 52.57 -34.59 37.00
N ASP A 428 52.97 -33.34 36.85
CA ASP A 428 54.25 -32.83 37.35
C ASP A 428 54.04 -31.74 38.41
N SER A 429 55.11 -31.01 38.74
CA SER A 429 55.07 -29.90 39.71
C SER A 429 54.21 -28.72 39.25
N ASP A 430 53.90 -28.64 37.95
CA ASP A 430 53.22 -27.52 37.32
C ASP A 430 51.73 -27.83 37.06
N GLY A 431 51.35 -29.11 37.04
CA GLY A 431 49.94 -29.51 36.96
C GLY A 431 49.74 -30.90 36.38
N TYR A 432 48.47 -31.23 36.12
CA TYR A 432 48.12 -32.37 35.28
C TYR A 432 48.19 -31.91 33.81
N TRP A 433 48.78 -32.73 32.95
CA TRP A 433 48.92 -32.49 31.53
C TRP A 433 48.44 -33.69 30.73
#